data_AF-K0SFV6-F1
#
_entry.id   AF-K0SFV6-F1
#
_cell.length_a   1.000
_cell.length_b   1.000
_cell.length_c   1.000
_cell.angle_alpha   90.00
_cell.angle_beta   90.00
_cell.angle_gamma   90.00
#
_symmetry.space_group_name_H-M   'P 1'
#
loop_
_entity.id
_entity.type
_entity.pdbx_description
1 polymer ?
#
loop_
_entity_poly.entity_id
_entity_poly.type
_entity_poly.pdbx_seq_one_letter_code
_entity_poly.pdbx_strand_id
1 'polypeptide(L)'
;MSALSASQRKKGDAFLAEAESTVKKSTWFASSTERKYEDAAECYVKAANAYKVGGLNDEAGSAYQQAAELYKDKLKSLSEASKAL
;
A
#
# COMPACT_ATOMS: atom_id res chain seq x y z
N MET A 1 12.06 -18.49 -14.63
CA MET A 1 12.02 -17.43 -13.59
C MET A 1 13.46 -17.16 -13.15
N SER A 2 13.94 -15.93 -13.29
CA SER A 2 15.34 -15.58 -12.99
C SER A 2 15.56 -15.42 -11.48
N ALA A 3 16.79 -15.63 -10.98
CA ALA A 3 17.11 -15.45 -9.55
C ALA A 3 16.74 -14.04 -9.03
N LEU A 4 16.82 -13.03 -9.91
CA LEU A 4 16.35 -11.67 -9.67
C LEU A 4 14.85 -11.60 -9.40
N SER A 5 14.01 -12.29 -10.19
CA SER A 5 12.56 -12.27 -9.99
C SER A 5 12.17 -12.90 -8.66
N ALA A 6 12.79 -14.02 -8.26
CA ALA A 6 12.52 -14.65 -6.98
C ALA A 6 12.93 -13.78 -5.77
N SER A 7 14.08 -13.12 -5.85
CA SER A 7 14.57 -12.24 -4.78
C SER A 7 13.73 -10.97 -4.65
N GLN A 8 13.33 -10.38 -5.79
CA GLN A 8 12.45 -9.22 -5.80
C GLN A 8 11.02 -9.56 -5.38
N ARG A 9 10.52 -10.75 -5.73
CA ARG A 9 9.20 -11.22 -5.29
C ARG A 9 9.14 -11.29 -3.77
N LYS A 10 10.12 -11.92 -3.12
CA LYS A 10 10.23 -11.95 -1.66
C LYS A 10 10.27 -10.56 -1.02
N LYS A 11 10.98 -9.61 -1.63
CA LYS A 11 11.00 -8.22 -1.15
C LYS A 11 9.63 -7.56 -1.29
N GLY A 12 9.00 -7.73 -2.45
CA GLY A 12 7.63 -7.25 -2.71
C GLY A 12 6.63 -7.84 -1.73
N ASP A 13 6.67 -9.15 -1.50
CA ASP A 13 5.78 -9.88 -0.57
C ASP A 13 5.95 -9.37 0.86
N ALA A 14 7.19 -9.10 1.29
CA ALA A 14 7.46 -8.55 2.62
C ALA A 14 6.84 -7.15 2.80
N PHE A 15 7.02 -6.27 1.81
CA PHE A 15 6.41 -4.93 1.84
C PHE A 15 4.88 -4.99 1.74
N LEU A 16 4.33 -5.93 0.97
CA LEU A 16 2.90 -6.16 0.86
C LEU A 16 2.29 -6.57 2.20
N ALA A 17 2.90 -7.56 2.86
CA ALA A 17 2.45 -8.04 4.16
C ALA A 17 2.56 -6.94 5.24
N GLU A 18 3.61 -6.12 5.19
CA GLU A 18 3.77 -4.97 6.07
C GLU A 18 2.68 -3.92 5.84
N ALA A 19 2.35 -3.63 4.58
CA ALA A 19 1.28 -2.71 4.22
C ALA A 19 -0.08 -3.22 4.71
N GLU A 20 -0.43 -4.49 4.45
CA GLU A 20 -1.70 -5.09 4.89
C GLU A 20 -1.84 -5.11 6.42
N SER A 21 -0.76 -5.46 7.13
CA SER A 21 -0.72 -5.44 8.60
C SER A 21 -0.92 -4.03 9.13
N THR A 22 -0.29 -3.05 8.48
CA THR A 22 -0.43 -1.63 8.81
C THR A 22 -1.88 -1.18 8.60
N VAL A 23 -2.53 -1.51 7.48
CA VAL A 23 -3.96 -1.22 7.23
C VAL A 23 -4.89 -1.91 8.24
N LYS A 24 -4.60 -3.14 8.67
CA LYS A 24 -5.44 -3.88 9.63
C LYS A 24 -5.30 -3.41 11.08
N LYS A 25 -4.19 -2.77 11.47
CA LYS A 25 -4.00 -2.28 12.84
C LYS A 25 -5.08 -1.25 13.19
N SER A 26 -5.98 -1.57 14.10
CA SER A 26 -6.98 -0.61 14.57
C SER A 26 -6.32 0.45 15.44
N THR A 27 -6.42 1.71 15.03
CA THR A 27 -5.93 2.87 15.76
C THR A 27 -7.11 3.58 16.42
N TRP A 28 -7.03 3.83 17.72
CA TRP A 28 -8.13 4.49 18.46
C TRP A 28 -8.17 6.01 18.28
N PHE A 29 -7.16 6.59 17.63
CA PHE A 29 -7.08 8.01 17.31
C PHE A 29 -7.18 8.24 15.79
N ALA A 30 -8.02 9.20 15.40
CA ALA A 30 -8.23 9.57 13.99
C ALA A 30 -6.93 10.05 13.31
N SER A 31 -6.12 10.87 13.99
CA SER A 31 -4.83 11.35 13.44
C SER A 31 -3.82 10.22 13.18
N SER A 32 -3.82 9.17 14.00
CA SER A 32 -2.97 8.00 13.78
C SER A 32 -3.45 7.14 12.61
N THR A 33 -4.73 7.22 12.29
CA THR A 33 -5.35 6.45 11.19
C THR A 33 -4.97 7.03 9.83
N GLU A 34 -4.93 8.35 9.68
CA GLU A 34 -4.50 9.00 8.42
C GLU A 34 -3.05 8.68 8.06
N ARG A 35 -2.15 8.83 9.05
CA ARG A 35 -0.72 8.54 8.87
C ARG A 35 -0.48 7.06 8.55
N LYS A 36 -1.29 6.17 9.15
CA LYS A 36 -1.27 4.72 8.87
C LYS A 36 -1.63 4.40 7.42
N TYR A 37 -2.64 5.07 6.86
CA TYR A 37 -3.01 4.87 5.47
C TYR A 37 -1.95 5.38 4.50
N GLU A 38 -1.28 6.50 4.82
CA GLU A 38 -0.12 6.98 4.05
C GLU A 38 1.06 6.00 4.11
N ASP A 39 1.47 5.56 5.31
CA ASP A 39 2.54 4.58 5.49
C ASP A 39 2.25 3.27 4.75
N ALA A 40 1.01 2.78 4.83
CA ALA A 40 0.60 1.57 4.11
C ALA A 40 0.66 1.77 2.59
N ALA A 41 0.13 2.87 2.07
CA ALA A 41 0.14 3.14 0.64
C ALA A 41 1.57 3.28 0.09
N GLU A 42 2.48 3.92 0.83
CA GLU A 42 3.90 3.95 0.50
C GLU A 42 4.53 2.56 0.48
N CYS A 43 4.17 1.67 1.42
CA CYS A 43 4.62 0.28 1.43
C CYS A 43 4.13 -0.50 0.21
N TYR A 44 2.87 -0.33 -0.21
CA TYR A 44 2.35 -0.92 -1.45
C TYR A 44 3.10 -0.44 -2.70
N VAL A 45 3.43 0.85 -2.77
CA VAL A 45 4.22 1.41 -3.89
C VAL A 45 5.65 0.84 -3.90
N LYS A 46 6.28 0.68 -2.73
CA LYS A 46 7.59 0.02 -2.60
C LYS A 46 7.54 -1.45 -3.04
N ALA A 47 6.49 -2.18 -2.66
CA ALA A 47 6.26 -3.54 -3.12
C ALA A 47 6.12 -3.61 -4.64
N ALA A 48 5.30 -2.73 -5.22
CA ALA A 48 5.08 -2.66 -6.67
C ALA A 48 6.37 -2.35 -7.45
N ASN A 49 7.19 -1.43 -6.95
CA ASN A 49 8.50 -1.13 -7.53
C ASN A 49 9.45 -2.34 -7.47
N ALA A 50 9.47 -3.08 -6.36
CA ALA A 50 10.26 -4.31 -6.25
C ALA A 50 9.81 -5.35 -7.29
N TYR A 51 8.50 -5.59 -7.41
CA TYR A 51 7.93 -6.49 -8.41
C TYR A 51 8.27 -6.07 -9.84
N LYS A 52 8.19 -4.78 -10.14
CA LYS A 52 8.55 -4.23 -11.45
C LYS A 52 10.02 -4.48 -11.80
N VAL A 53 10.94 -4.31 -10.84
CA VAL A 53 12.38 -4.66 -11.03
C VAL A 53 12.57 -6.16 -11.24
N GLY A 54 11.73 -6.99 -10.63
CA GLY A 54 11.70 -8.44 -10.82
C GLY A 54 11.06 -8.91 -12.13
N GLY A 55 10.46 -8.01 -12.92
CA GLY A 55 9.68 -8.35 -14.12
C GLY A 55 8.29 -8.94 -13.82
N LEU A 56 7.79 -8.77 -12.59
CA LEU A 56 6.53 -9.29 -12.08
C LEU A 56 5.43 -8.23 -12.25
N ASN A 57 5.08 -7.94 -13.50
CA ASN A 57 4.19 -6.81 -13.82
C ASN A 57 2.75 -7.01 -13.32
N ASP A 58 2.26 -8.25 -13.27
CA ASP A 58 0.92 -8.58 -12.79
C ASP A 58 0.78 -8.29 -11.28
N GLU A 59 1.75 -8.73 -10.47
CA GLU A 59 1.77 -8.43 -9.04
C GLU A 59 2.03 -6.94 -8.76
N ALA A 60 2.89 -6.31 -9.55
CA ALA A 60 3.11 -4.86 -9.46
C ALA A 60 1.82 -4.07 -9.71
N GLY A 61 1.05 -4.45 -10.74
CA GLY A 61 -0.24 -3.83 -11.04
C GLY A 61 -1.23 -3.97 -9.90
N SER A 62 -1.35 -5.19 -9.34
CA SER A 62 -2.22 -5.44 -8.19
C SER A 62 -1.84 -4.62 -6.97
N ALA A 63 -0.54 -4.51 -6.67
CA ALA A 63 -0.04 -3.68 -5.56
C ALA A 63 -0.30 -2.18 -5.78
N TYR A 64 -0.16 -1.67 -7.00
CA TYR A 64 -0.52 -0.28 -7.33
C TYR A 64 -2.01 -0.02 -7.22
N GLN A 65 -2.87 -0.98 -7.60
CA GLN A 65 -4.31 -0.84 -7.41
C GLN A 65 -4.66 -0.71 -5.93
N GLN A 66 -4.10 -1.55 -5.06
CA GLN A 66 -4.35 -1.44 -3.61
C GLN A 66 -3.85 -0.10 -3.03
N ALA A 67 -2.68 0.38 -3.45
CA ALA A 67 -2.20 1.71 -3.07
C ALA A 67 -3.17 2.82 -3.51
N ALA A 68 -3.65 2.75 -4.75
CA ALA A 68 -4.59 3.74 -5.30
C ALA A 68 -5.94 3.72 -4.58
N GLU A 69 -6.45 2.54 -4.21
CA GLU A 69 -7.67 2.40 -3.42
C GLU A 69 -7.53 3.06 -2.04
N LEU A 70 -6.39 2.86 -1.36
CA LEU A 70 -6.12 3.50 -0.07
C LEU A 70 -6.06 5.03 -0.16
N TYR A 71 -5.38 5.57 -1.18
CA TYR A 71 -5.36 7.02 -1.40
C TYR A 71 -6.75 7.57 -1.75
N LYS A 72 -7.55 6.82 -2.51
CA LYS A 72 -8.91 7.20 -2.89
C LYS A 72 -9.86 7.20 -1.69
N ASP A 73 -9.74 6.22 -0.80
CA ASP A 73 -10.50 6.16 0.45
C ASP A 73 -10.13 7.31 1.38
N LYS A 74 -8.82 7.61 1.52
CA LYS A 74 -8.33 8.80 2.24
C LYS A 74 -8.94 10.09 1.70
N LEU A 75 -8.91 10.28 0.37
CA LEU A 75 -9.49 11.46 -0.29
C LEU A 75 -10.99 11.60 -0.05
N LYS A 76 -11.75 10.50 -0.11
CA LYS A 76 -13.18 10.50 0.22
C LYS A 76 -13.42 10.86 1.69
N SER A 77 -12.66 10.27 2.61
CA SER A 77 -12.79 10.56 4.04
C SER A 77 -12.53 12.04 4.35
N LEU A 78 -11.52 12.65 3.73
CA LEU A 78 -11.22 14.08 3.88
C LEU A 78 -12.33 14.97 3.29
N SER A 79 -12.87 14.60 2.13
CA SER A 79 -13.95 15.36 1.48
C SER A 79 -15.28 15.29 2.22
N GLU A 80 -15.56 14.22 2.95
CA GLU A 80 -16.78 14.12 3.78
C GLU A 80 -16.56 14.82 5.13
N ALA A 81 -15.36 14.73 5.71
CA ALA A 81 -15.02 15.47 6.93
C ALA A 81 -15.08 17.00 6.73
N SER A 82 -14.72 17.50 5.55
CA SER A 82 -14.79 18.94 5.25
C SER A 82 -16.20 19.49 5.07
N LYS A 83 -17.20 18.65 4.79
CA LYS A 83 -18.62 19.06 4.69
C LYS A 83 -19.34 19.14 6.03
N ALA A 84 -18.71 18.66 7.10
CA ALA A 84 -19.30 18.64 8.44
C ALA A 84 -18.97 19.89 9.29
N LEU A 85 -18.39 20.93 8.68
CA LEU A 85 -18.03 22.22 9.30
C LEU A 85 -18.86 23.36 8.70
#